data_AF-A0A2E9QEX1-F1
#
_entry.id   AF-A0A2E9QEX1-F1
#
_cell.length_a   1.000
_cell.length_b   1.000
_cell.length_c   1.000
_cell.angle_alpha   90.00
_cell.angle_beta   90.00
_cell.angle_gamma   90.00
#
_symmetry.space_group_name_H-M   'P 1'
#
loop_
_entity.id
_entity.type
_entity.pdbx_description
1 polymer ?
#
loop_
_entity_poly.entity_id
_entity_poly.type
_entity_poly.pdbx_seq_one_letter_code
_entity_poly.pdbx_strand_id
1 'polypeptide(L)'
;MLPVRTPGLLGTLLFILLAIPMQGGHALPVSRTLPDPYYPQKPEGELRLNYYYDRTGRWVKFSDWIPFQQKKYSPRFFEDYYELYGLSQGYRVAQLKENIYFLFLAQSAPFRHPRNSLCKIETEEQFHKYRNLMFMQAHLMIMRMYLRLGSLFDKRHLYFHDLDFADDLEISFLIARTYYREAEKYWASAKRYAEEANKHRFEIDLPQIETTRFEIVTGELDFQRIIHRHKARVDAKLEVVGSFLDEEGRPRPVKLRMLNDIQNMYDDDFTSDPLEMPRLNEEWKEKPLFPGWPEPEGGGVP
;
A
#
# COMPACT_ATOMS: atom_id res chain seq x y z
N MET A 1 -39.40 49.83 29.68
CA MET A 1 -39.33 50.76 30.83
C MET A 1 -38.04 50.48 31.59
N LEU A 2 -37.05 51.37 31.47
CA LEU A 2 -35.88 51.45 32.35
C LEU A 2 -36.30 52.09 33.69
N PRO A 3 -35.58 51.88 34.81
CA PRO A 3 -34.41 52.72 35.16
C PRO A 3 -33.27 51.90 35.83
N VAL A 4 -31.95 52.19 35.72
CA VAL A 4 -31.13 53.41 35.84
C VAL A 4 -30.96 53.91 37.29
N ARG A 5 -29.80 53.65 37.92
CA ARG A 5 -28.86 54.67 38.44
C ARG A 5 -27.63 54.09 39.19
N THR A 6 -26.49 54.71 38.90
CA THR A 6 -25.14 54.65 39.51
C THR A 6 -25.03 55.62 40.72
N PRO A 7 -23.83 56.05 41.19
CA PRO A 7 -22.78 55.36 41.96
C PRO A 7 -22.33 56.18 43.23
N GLY A 8 -21.30 55.75 43.98
CA GLY A 8 -20.51 56.72 44.78
C GLY A 8 -19.57 56.20 45.90
N LEU A 9 -18.32 56.71 45.85
CA LEU A 9 -17.38 57.12 46.94
C LEU A 9 -16.59 56.03 47.72
N LEU A 10 -15.27 55.88 47.54
CA LEU A 10 -14.10 56.64 48.06
C LEU A 10 -13.88 56.53 49.59
N GLY A 11 -12.73 55.95 49.99
CA GLY A 11 -12.25 55.90 51.37
C GLY A 11 -10.74 55.58 51.45
N THR A 12 -10.01 56.50 52.08
CA THR A 12 -8.55 56.65 52.22
C THR A 12 -7.86 55.80 53.31
N LEU A 13 -6.51 55.79 53.27
CA LEU A 13 -5.51 55.78 54.37
C LEU A 13 -4.60 54.56 54.59
N LEU A 14 -3.43 54.89 55.15
CA LEU A 14 -2.09 54.31 55.05
C LEU A 14 -1.57 53.92 56.46
N PHE A 15 -0.55 53.03 56.53
CA PHE A 15 0.38 52.73 57.65
C PHE A 15 -0.16 51.85 58.83
N ILE A 16 0.57 50.97 59.57
CA ILE A 16 2.00 50.70 59.81
C ILE A 16 2.18 49.38 60.63
N LEU A 17 3.38 48.74 60.52
CA LEU A 17 4.11 47.83 61.47
C LEU A 17 3.54 46.46 61.94
N LEU A 18 4.32 45.39 61.67
CA LEU A 18 4.80 44.44 62.70
C LEU A 18 5.93 43.53 62.19
N ALA A 19 6.77 43.06 63.12
CA ALA A 19 8.14 42.58 62.97
C ALA A 19 8.33 41.08 62.65
N ILE A 20 9.43 40.75 61.93
CA ILE A 20 10.48 39.67 62.09
C ILE A 20 10.05 38.34 62.78
N PRO A 21 10.43 37.09 62.37
CA PRO A 21 11.72 36.65 61.76
C PRO A 21 11.68 35.61 60.62
N MET A 22 12.87 35.37 60.06
CA MET A 22 13.23 34.21 59.25
C MET A 22 12.86 32.87 59.91
N GLN A 23 12.24 31.98 59.14
CA GLN A 23 12.45 30.53 59.26
C GLN A 23 12.66 29.96 57.86
N GLY A 24 13.76 29.20 57.73
CA GLY A 24 14.23 28.65 56.47
C GLY A 24 13.20 27.74 55.81
N GLY A 25 12.91 28.04 54.56
CA GLY A 25 12.40 27.09 53.60
C GLY A 25 13.16 27.35 52.31
N HIS A 26 14.07 26.46 51.94
CA HIS A 26 14.58 26.43 50.57
C HIS A 26 13.35 26.30 49.67
N ALA A 27 12.96 27.39 49.02
CA ALA A 27 11.99 27.34 47.95
C ALA A 27 12.60 26.43 46.87
N LEU A 28 12.11 25.18 46.82
CA LEU A 28 12.46 24.26 45.75
C LEU A 28 12.10 24.96 44.43
N PRO A 29 12.98 24.88 43.41
CA PRO A 29 12.75 25.59 42.15
C PRO A 29 11.39 25.17 41.57
N VAL A 30 10.59 26.17 41.16
CA VAL A 30 9.23 26.09 40.59
C VAL A 30 9.07 25.02 39.50
N SER A 31 10.17 24.54 38.92
CA SER A 31 10.24 23.38 38.02
C SER A 31 9.69 22.05 38.59
N ARG A 32 9.57 21.87 39.91
CA ARG A 32 9.11 20.59 40.50
C ARG A 32 7.61 20.47 40.75
N THR A 33 6.86 21.56 40.65
CA THR A 33 5.40 21.56 40.89
C THR A 33 4.58 21.63 39.61
N LEU A 34 5.21 21.74 38.44
CA LEU A 34 4.51 21.68 37.17
C LEU A 34 4.35 20.20 36.77
N PRO A 35 3.12 19.71 36.52
CA PRO A 35 2.93 18.39 35.92
C PRO A 35 3.64 18.34 34.57
N ASP A 36 4.44 17.29 34.35
CA ASP A 36 5.15 17.07 33.09
C ASP A 36 4.12 16.98 31.95
N PRO A 37 4.15 17.89 30.95
CA PRO A 37 3.14 17.92 29.88
C PRO A 37 3.20 16.68 28.97
N TYR A 38 4.27 15.89 29.04
CA TYR A 38 4.47 14.72 28.18
C TYR A 38 3.96 13.41 28.78
N TYR A 39 3.56 13.37 30.06
CA TYR A 39 3.09 12.14 30.72
C TYR A 39 1.84 12.36 31.58
N PRO A 40 0.77 11.58 31.42
CA PRO A 40 -0.41 11.68 32.26
C PRO A 40 -0.09 11.27 33.70
N GLN A 41 -0.54 12.07 34.67
CA GLN A 41 -0.56 11.63 36.07
C GLN A 41 -1.44 10.39 36.23
N LYS A 42 -1.15 9.58 37.25
CA LYS A 42 -1.87 8.36 37.64
C LYS A 42 -3.38 8.50 37.36
N PRO A 43 -3.96 7.75 36.40
CA PRO A 43 -5.38 7.83 36.13
C PRO A 43 -6.16 7.31 37.35
N GLU A 44 -7.10 8.12 37.85
CA GLU A 44 -8.03 7.68 38.88
C GLU A 44 -9.07 6.75 38.22
N GLY A 45 -9.03 5.46 38.55
CA GLY A 45 -10.07 4.50 38.15
C GLY A 45 -9.64 3.28 37.32
N GLU A 46 -8.38 3.17 36.88
CA GLU A 46 -7.89 1.96 36.17
C GLU A 46 -7.32 0.90 37.14
N LEU A 47 -7.62 -0.38 36.88
CA LEU A 47 -7.10 -1.52 37.63
C LEU A 47 -5.57 -1.64 37.45
N ARG A 48 -4.83 -1.75 38.56
CA ARG A 48 -3.34 -1.78 38.62
C ARG A 48 -2.64 -2.87 37.78
N LEU A 49 -3.37 -3.86 37.28
CA LEU A 49 -2.83 -5.07 36.65
C LEU A 49 -2.06 -4.80 35.34
N ASN A 50 -2.18 -3.61 34.76
CA ASN A 50 -1.52 -3.23 33.50
C ASN A 50 -0.21 -2.42 33.68
N TYR A 51 0.26 -2.23 34.91
CA TYR A 51 1.38 -1.34 35.24
C TYR A 51 2.46 -2.07 36.03
N TYR A 52 3.73 -1.82 35.69
CA TYR A 52 4.89 -2.33 36.41
C TYR A 52 5.81 -1.20 36.84
N TYR A 53 6.57 -1.43 37.91
CA TYR A 53 7.66 -0.55 38.32
C TYR A 53 8.91 -0.90 37.49
N ASP A 54 9.48 0.09 36.81
CA ASP A 54 10.84 -0.04 36.28
C ASP A 54 11.86 -0.13 37.44
N ARG A 55 13.09 -0.58 37.18
CA ARG A 55 14.21 -0.61 38.14
C ARG A 55 14.53 0.75 38.76
N THR A 56 14.04 1.83 38.15
CA THR A 56 14.12 3.23 38.62
C THR A 56 12.96 3.64 39.55
N GLY A 57 11.98 2.78 39.81
CA GLY A 57 10.85 3.01 40.72
C GLY A 57 9.69 3.84 40.14
N ARG A 58 9.66 4.06 38.83
CA ARG A 58 8.62 4.87 38.14
C ARG A 58 7.47 4.02 37.58
N TRP A 59 6.27 4.62 37.50
CA TRP A 59 5.04 4.00 36.98
C TRP A 59 5.00 4.06 35.45
N VAL A 60 4.99 2.89 34.79
CA VAL A 60 4.88 2.80 33.31
C VAL A 60 3.85 1.73 32.94
N LYS A 61 3.00 2.03 31.95
CA LYS A 61 2.03 1.07 31.39
C LYS A 61 2.79 0.03 30.58
N PHE A 62 2.43 -1.26 30.69
CA PHE A 62 3.14 -2.33 29.97
C PHE A 62 3.21 -2.11 28.44
N SER A 63 2.20 -1.44 27.85
CA SER A 63 2.18 -1.08 26.43
C SER A 63 3.31 -0.12 26.04
N ASP A 64 3.71 0.78 26.94
CA ASP A 64 4.68 1.84 26.67
C ASP A 64 6.12 1.33 26.78
N TRP A 65 6.33 0.17 27.39
CA TRP A 65 7.62 -0.51 27.48
C TRP A 65 7.96 -1.35 26.25
N ILE A 66 6.97 -1.65 25.39
CA ILE A 66 7.28 -2.15 24.05
C ILE A 66 8.02 -1.02 23.35
N PRO A 67 9.26 -1.21 22.87
CA PRO A 67 9.99 -0.13 22.20
C PRO A 67 9.18 0.35 21.00
N PHE A 68 8.47 1.47 21.19
CA PHE A 68 7.79 2.23 20.16
C PHE A 68 8.84 2.90 19.28
N GLN A 69 9.50 2.10 18.45
CA GLN A 69 9.92 2.42 17.09
C GLN A 69 10.25 1.09 16.39
N GLN A 70 9.22 0.30 16.06
CA GLN A 70 9.29 -0.35 14.76
C GLN A 70 9.40 0.81 13.78
N LYS A 71 10.58 1.03 13.17
CA LYS A 71 10.69 1.98 12.07
C LYS A 71 9.62 1.54 11.06
N LYS A 72 8.52 2.30 10.98
CA LYS A 72 7.48 2.04 10.00
C LYS A 72 8.13 2.36 8.67
N TYR A 73 8.64 1.33 8.00
CA TYR A 73 9.26 1.49 6.71
C TYR A 73 8.19 2.07 5.78
N SER A 74 8.41 3.32 5.37
CA SER A 74 7.53 3.99 4.43
C SER A 74 8.21 3.88 3.06
N PRO A 75 7.69 3.04 2.15
CA PRO A 75 8.24 2.97 0.80
C PRO A 75 8.16 4.36 0.15
N ARG A 76 9.22 4.75 -0.54
CA ARG A 76 9.31 6.04 -1.26
C ARG A 76 9.47 5.81 -2.76
N PHE A 77 10.26 4.82 -3.13
CA PHE A 77 10.57 4.50 -4.51
C PHE A 77 9.79 3.26 -4.98
N PHE A 78 9.63 3.12 -6.30
CA PHE A 78 9.00 1.95 -6.92
C PHE A 78 9.58 0.64 -6.39
N GLU A 79 10.91 0.54 -6.31
CA GLU A 79 11.64 -0.64 -5.84
C GLU A 79 11.28 -1.01 -4.40
N ASP A 80 11.05 -0.03 -3.53
CA ASP A 80 10.68 -0.25 -2.14
C ASP A 80 9.31 -0.96 -2.05
N TYR A 81 8.35 -0.51 -2.86
CA TYR A 81 7.04 -1.15 -2.95
C TYR A 81 7.14 -2.56 -3.54
N TYR A 82 7.96 -2.73 -4.57
CA TYR A 82 8.18 -4.02 -5.21
C TYR A 82 8.77 -5.06 -4.24
N GLU A 83 9.81 -4.69 -3.50
CA GLU A 83 10.46 -5.56 -2.52
C GLU A 83 9.49 -5.99 -1.40
N LEU A 84 8.66 -5.06 -0.91
CA LEU A 84 7.71 -5.33 0.18
C LEU A 84 6.47 -6.11 -0.25
N TYR A 85 5.82 -5.69 -1.32
CA TYR A 85 4.48 -6.16 -1.69
C TYR A 85 4.50 -7.12 -2.88
N GLY A 86 5.57 -7.12 -3.68
CA GLY A 86 5.71 -7.98 -4.84
C GLY A 86 6.18 -9.40 -4.53
N LEU A 87 7.13 -9.55 -3.60
CA LEU A 87 7.80 -10.83 -3.32
C LEU A 87 6.99 -11.76 -2.40
N SER A 88 6.23 -11.21 -1.46
CA SER A 88 5.39 -11.98 -0.52
C SER A 88 3.95 -12.07 -1.04
N GLN A 89 3.63 -13.15 -1.77
CA GLN A 89 2.24 -13.42 -2.11
C GLN A 89 1.51 -13.95 -0.87
N GLY A 90 0.74 -13.08 -0.22
CA GLY A 90 -0.14 -13.48 0.86
C GLY A 90 -1.26 -14.41 0.36
N TYR A 91 -1.69 -15.36 1.19
CA TYR A 91 -2.86 -16.20 0.89
C TYR A 91 -4.18 -15.55 1.33
N ARG A 92 -4.13 -14.55 2.21
CA ARG A 92 -5.31 -13.90 2.80
C ARG A 92 -5.83 -12.80 1.88
N VAL A 93 -7.15 -12.70 1.76
CA VAL A 93 -7.82 -11.68 0.93
C VAL A 93 -7.37 -10.26 1.28
N ALA A 94 -7.28 -9.93 2.58
CA ALA A 94 -6.87 -8.60 3.03
C ALA A 94 -5.46 -8.24 2.56
N GLN A 95 -4.51 -9.18 2.69
CA GLN A 95 -3.13 -9.00 2.26
C GLN A 95 -3.04 -8.87 0.73
N LEU A 96 -3.79 -9.68 -0.02
CA LEU A 96 -3.82 -9.56 -1.48
C LEU A 96 -4.33 -8.20 -1.93
N LYS A 97 -5.42 -7.70 -1.33
CA LYS A 97 -5.96 -6.37 -1.65
C LYS A 97 -4.99 -5.25 -1.27
N GLU A 98 -4.36 -5.37 -0.11
CA GLU A 98 -3.33 -4.43 0.35
C GLU A 98 -2.13 -4.40 -0.61
N ASN A 99 -1.61 -5.57 -1.00
CA ASN A 99 -0.50 -5.67 -1.94
C ASN A 99 -0.87 -5.10 -3.31
N ILE A 100 -2.08 -5.40 -3.84
CA ILE A 100 -2.56 -4.83 -5.10
C ILE A 100 -2.60 -3.30 -5.00
N TYR A 101 -3.15 -2.76 -3.92
CA TYR A 101 -3.24 -1.31 -3.71
C TYR A 101 -1.86 -0.65 -3.69
N PHE A 102 -0.91 -1.22 -2.94
CA PHE A 102 0.43 -0.64 -2.85
C PHE A 102 1.26 -0.81 -4.12
N LEU A 103 1.13 -1.92 -4.84
CA LEU A 103 1.78 -2.08 -6.15
C LEU A 103 1.15 -1.18 -7.22
N PHE A 104 -0.13 -0.88 -7.10
CA PHE A 104 -0.78 0.14 -7.94
C PHE A 104 -0.24 1.54 -7.63
N LEU A 105 -0.16 1.92 -6.35
CA LEU A 105 0.47 3.18 -5.93
C LEU A 105 1.93 3.27 -6.38
N ALA A 106 2.66 2.16 -6.34
CA ALA A 106 4.05 2.09 -6.77
C ALA A 106 4.24 2.61 -8.20
N GLN A 107 3.25 2.43 -9.09
CA GLN A 107 3.36 2.88 -10.47
C GLN A 107 3.54 4.40 -10.60
N SER A 108 2.93 5.15 -9.68
CA SER A 108 3.09 6.60 -9.58
C SER A 108 4.33 7.06 -8.82
N ALA A 109 5.03 6.13 -8.16
CA ALA A 109 6.21 6.44 -7.37
C ALA A 109 7.44 6.65 -8.27
N PRO A 110 8.38 7.52 -7.87
CA PRO A 110 9.65 7.66 -8.58
C PRO A 110 10.49 6.38 -8.45
N PHE A 111 11.33 6.11 -9.44
CA PHE A 111 12.35 5.06 -9.33
C PHE A 111 13.53 5.53 -8.48
N ARG A 112 14.24 4.59 -7.85
CA ARG A 112 15.53 4.88 -7.22
C ARG A 112 16.51 5.45 -8.27
N HIS A 113 17.48 6.21 -7.78
CA HIS A 113 18.62 6.64 -8.58
C HIS A 113 19.31 5.41 -9.24
N PRO A 114 19.78 5.48 -10.50
CA PRO A 114 20.40 4.32 -11.19
C PRO A 114 21.58 3.69 -10.43
N ARG A 115 22.26 4.45 -9.56
CA ARG A 115 23.30 3.93 -8.67
C ARG A 115 22.78 2.96 -7.60
N ASN A 116 21.53 3.13 -7.18
CA ASN A 116 20.86 2.38 -6.12
C ASN A 116 19.73 1.49 -6.67
N SER A 117 19.70 1.24 -7.98
CA SER A 117 18.78 0.27 -8.59
C SER A 117 19.09 -1.15 -8.13
N LEU A 118 18.18 -2.08 -8.40
CA LEU A 118 18.33 -3.48 -8.02
C LEU A 118 19.47 -4.21 -8.76
N CYS A 119 19.85 -3.70 -9.93
CA CYS A 119 20.95 -4.19 -10.75
C CYS A 119 21.90 -3.04 -11.09
N LYS A 120 23.09 -3.37 -11.61
CA LYS A 120 24.03 -2.36 -12.12
C LYS A 120 23.49 -1.74 -13.40
N ILE A 121 23.46 -0.40 -13.46
CA ILE A 121 22.99 0.37 -14.63
C ILE A 121 24.06 1.39 -14.98
N GLU A 122 24.54 1.36 -16.21
CA GLU A 122 25.62 2.21 -16.72
C GLU A 122 25.10 3.26 -17.72
N THR A 123 24.07 2.92 -18.50
CA THR A 123 23.54 3.80 -19.56
C THR A 123 22.07 4.17 -19.34
N GLU A 124 21.64 5.28 -19.95
CA GLU A 124 20.23 5.73 -19.90
C GLU A 124 19.28 4.74 -20.58
N GLU A 125 19.72 4.07 -21.66
CA GLU A 125 18.96 3.02 -22.32
C GLU A 125 18.74 1.80 -21.39
N GLN A 126 19.77 1.39 -20.64
CA GLN A 126 19.64 0.35 -19.63
C GLN A 126 18.66 0.76 -18.53
N PHE A 127 18.69 2.02 -18.09
CA PHE A 127 17.73 2.52 -17.11
C PHE A 127 16.29 2.51 -17.62
N HIS A 128 16.08 2.90 -18.89
CA HIS A 128 14.77 2.84 -19.52
C HIS A 128 14.23 1.41 -19.62
N LYS A 129 15.05 0.46 -20.09
CA LYS A 129 14.67 -0.95 -20.14
C LYS A 129 14.38 -1.50 -18.73
N TYR A 130 15.20 -1.17 -17.74
CA TYR A 130 15.00 -1.55 -16.34
C TYR A 130 13.62 -1.11 -15.83
N ARG A 131 13.22 0.15 -16.07
CA ARG A 131 11.88 0.64 -15.69
C ARG A 131 10.78 -0.17 -16.34
N ASN A 132 10.88 -0.43 -17.65
CA ASN A 132 9.88 -1.23 -18.37
C ASN A 132 9.78 -2.66 -17.81
N LEU A 133 10.90 -3.31 -17.48
CA LEU A 133 10.92 -4.62 -16.84
C LEU A 133 10.26 -4.61 -15.46
N MET A 134 10.54 -3.58 -14.65
CA MET A 134 9.94 -3.43 -13.32
C MET A 134 8.43 -3.17 -13.40
N PHE A 135 7.98 -2.33 -14.34
CA PHE A 135 6.54 -2.13 -14.59
C PHE A 135 5.88 -3.42 -15.08
N MET A 136 6.47 -4.12 -16.04
CA MET A 136 6.00 -5.43 -16.51
C MET A 136 5.81 -6.38 -15.32
N GLN A 137 6.82 -6.51 -14.47
CA GLN A 137 6.80 -7.44 -13.35
C GLN A 137 5.75 -7.06 -12.30
N ALA A 138 5.60 -5.78 -11.96
CA ALA A 138 4.56 -5.32 -11.03
C ALA A 138 3.15 -5.60 -11.57
N HIS A 139 2.90 -5.31 -12.85
CA HIS A 139 1.63 -5.62 -13.50
C HIS A 139 1.35 -7.14 -13.50
N LEU A 140 2.37 -7.95 -13.76
CA LEU A 140 2.24 -9.41 -13.70
C LEU A 140 1.89 -9.90 -12.29
N MET A 141 2.51 -9.31 -11.26
CA MET A 141 2.20 -9.63 -9.86
C MET A 141 0.77 -9.23 -9.49
N ILE A 142 0.34 -8.01 -9.84
CA ILE A 142 -1.04 -7.55 -9.62
C ILE A 142 -2.04 -8.49 -10.30
N MET A 143 -1.79 -8.85 -11.56
CA MET A 143 -2.61 -9.80 -12.31
C MET A 143 -2.72 -11.15 -11.60
N ARG A 144 -1.60 -11.72 -11.12
CA ARG A 144 -1.59 -12.99 -10.37
C ARG A 144 -2.40 -12.90 -9.08
N MET A 145 -2.35 -11.77 -8.38
CA MET A 145 -3.14 -11.54 -7.17
C MET A 145 -4.64 -11.43 -7.48
N TYR A 146 -5.03 -10.76 -8.57
CA TYR A 146 -6.42 -10.74 -9.03
C TYR A 146 -6.92 -12.12 -9.46
N LEU A 147 -6.12 -12.90 -10.19
CA LEU A 147 -6.44 -14.31 -10.48
C LEU A 147 -6.67 -15.11 -9.20
N ARG A 148 -5.81 -14.89 -8.19
CA ARG A 148 -5.96 -15.54 -6.90
C ARG A 148 -7.25 -15.12 -6.21
N LEU A 149 -7.58 -13.83 -6.16
CA LEU A 149 -8.84 -13.32 -5.62
C LEU A 149 -10.05 -13.94 -6.33
N GLY A 150 -10.04 -13.96 -7.67
CA GLY A 150 -11.10 -14.61 -8.46
C GLY A 150 -11.27 -16.09 -8.12
N SER A 151 -10.16 -16.81 -7.92
CA SER A 151 -10.21 -18.24 -7.55
C SER A 151 -10.83 -18.53 -6.19
N LEU A 152 -10.86 -17.55 -5.27
CA LEU A 152 -11.50 -17.71 -3.96
C LEU A 152 -13.02 -17.67 -4.05
N PHE A 153 -13.57 -16.93 -5.02
CA PHE A 153 -15.00 -16.80 -5.26
C PHE A 153 -15.50 -17.75 -6.38
N ASP A 154 -14.60 -18.31 -7.18
CA ASP A 154 -14.90 -19.31 -8.20
C ASP A 154 -14.88 -20.73 -7.62
N LYS A 155 -16.07 -21.23 -7.24
CA LYS A 155 -16.24 -22.64 -6.85
C LYS A 155 -15.89 -23.57 -8.01
N ARG A 156 -14.95 -24.51 -7.81
CA ARG A 156 -14.36 -25.35 -8.87
C ARG A 156 -15.39 -26.14 -9.69
N HIS A 157 -16.33 -26.81 -9.03
CA HIS A 157 -17.41 -27.60 -9.63
C HIS A 157 -18.75 -27.18 -9.03
N LEU A 158 -19.77 -27.03 -9.89
CA LEU A 158 -21.14 -26.73 -9.49
C LEU A 158 -21.96 -28.01 -9.58
N TYR A 159 -22.48 -28.49 -8.45
CA TYR A 159 -23.32 -29.68 -8.37
C TYR A 159 -24.80 -29.30 -8.17
N PHE A 160 -25.70 -30.27 -8.37
CA PHE A 160 -27.15 -30.02 -8.24
C PHE A 160 -27.57 -29.55 -6.85
N HIS A 161 -26.97 -30.09 -5.78
CA HIS A 161 -27.26 -29.71 -4.39
C HIS A 161 -26.69 -28.35 -4.00
N ASP A 162 -25.85 -27.75 -4.85
CA ASP A 162 -25.33 -26.41 -4.61
C ASP A 162 -26.36 -25.34 -5.00
N LEU A 163 -27.34 -25.69 -5.84
CA LEU A 163 -28.37 -24.77 -6.33
C LEU A 163 -29.31 -24.29 -5.23
N ASP A 164 -29.41 -25.00 -4.10
CA ASP A 164 -30.10 -24.54 -2.90
C ASP A 164 -29.58 -23.14 -2.45
N PHE A 165 -28.29 -22.87 -2.69
CA PHE A 165 -27.58 -21.62 -2.40
C PHE A 165 -27.34 -20.76 -3.65
N ALA A 166 -28.18 -20.90 -4.68
CA ALA A 166 -28.03 -20.21 -5.97
C ALA A 166 -27.88 -18.69 -5.85
N ASP A 167 -28.60 -18.04 -4.93
CA ASP A 167 -28.52 -16.59 -4.72
C ASP A 167 -27.08 -16.14 -4.36
N ASP A 168 -26.46 -16.81 -3.40
CA ASP A 168 -25.10 -16.50 -2.94
C ASP A 168 -24.05 -16.89 -3.99
N LEU A 169 -24.30 -17.98 -4.72
CA LEU A 169 -23.42 -18.41 -5.80
C LEU A 169 -23.42 -17.44 -6.97
N GLU A 170 -24.57 -16.89 -7.36
CA GLU A 170 -24.66 -15.85 -8.39
C GLU A 170 -23.77 -14.65 -8.01
N ILE A 171 -23.89 -14.19 -6.77
CA ILE A 171 -23.09 -13.09 -6.23
C ILE A 171 -21.59 -13.43 -6.27
N SER A 172 -21.22 -14.60 -5.77
CA SER A 172 -19.82 -15.06 -5.73
C SER A 172 -19.22 -15.13 -7.14
N PHE A 173 -19.96 -15.70 -8.10
CA PHE A 173 -19.51 -15.81 -9.49
C PHE A 173 -19.41 -14.45 -10.19
N LEU A 174 -20.31 -13.50 -9.90
CA LEU A 174 -20.18 -12.12 -10.40
C LEU A 174 -18.90 -11.45 -9.88
N ILE A 175 -18.57 -11.63 -8.59
CA ILE A 175 -17.32 -11.13 -8.00
C ILE A 175 -16.09 -11.81 -8.62
N ALA A 176 -16.15 -13.13 -8.86
CA ALA A 176 -15.04 -13.82 -9.55
C ALA A 176 -14.82 -13.26 -10.96
N ARG A 177 -15.91 -13.02 -11.70
CA ARG A 177 -15.87 -12.45 -13.05
C ARG A 177 -15.28 -11.05 -13.09
N THR A 178 -15.54 -10.20 -12.08
CA THR A 178 -14.94 -8.86 -12.01
C THR A 178 -13.43 -8.95 -11.79
N TYR A 179 -12.97 -9.79 -10.86
CA TYR A 179 -11.54 -9.96 -10.64
C TYR A 179 -10.80 -10.53 -11.86
N TYR A 180 -11.38 -11.49 -12.59
CA TYR A 180 -10.77 -11.99 -13.82
C TYR A 180 -10.73 -10.94 -14.93
N ARG A 181 -11.71 -10.04 -15.00
CA ARG A 181 -11.70 -8.91 -15.93
C ARG A 181 -10.62 -7.88 -15.57
N GLU A 182 -10.44 -7.58 -14.29
CA GLU A 182 -9.34 -6.70 -13.85
C GLU A 182 -7.98 -7.34 -14.14
N ALA A 183 -7.81 -8.63 -13.87
CA ALA A 183 -6.59 -9.36 -14.20
C ALA A 183 -6.21 -9.26 -15.69
N GLU A 184 -7.20 -9.28 -16.59
CA GLU A 184 -7.00 -9.13 -18.03
C GLU A 184 -6.38 -7.78 -18.42
N LYS A 185 -6.83 -6.69 -17.79
CA LYS A 185 -6.26 -5.35 -18.02
C LYS A 185 -4.78 -5.31 -17.65
N TYR A 186 -4.43 -5.79 -16.47
CA TYR A 186 -3.04 -5.80 -15.99
C TYR A 186 -2.15 -6.74 -16.82
N TRP A 187 -2.69 -7.86 -17.33
CA TRP A 187 -1.97 -8.71 -18.29
C TRP A 187 -1.64 -7.96 -19.59
N ALA A 188 -2.61 -7.25 -20.16
CA ALA A 188 -2.41 -6.47 -21.38
C ALA A 188 -1.32 -5.41 -21.18
N SER A 189 -1.33 -4.70 -20.05
CA SER A 189 -0.27 -3.75 -19.69
C SER A 189 1.08 -4.42 -19.52
N ALA A 190 1.15 -5.57 -18.82
CA ALA A 190 2.41 -6.32 -18.66
C ALA A 190 2.99 -6.72 -20.02
N LYS A 191 2.14 -7.24 -20.94
CA LYS A 191 2.56 -7.59 -22.30
C LYS A 191 3.09 -6.38 -23.06
N ARG A 192 2.41 -5.24 -22.99
CA ARG A 192 2.86 -3.98 -23.61
C ARG A 192 4.25 -3.56 -23.12
N TYR A 193 4.50 -3.64 -21.80
CA TYR A 193 5.82 -3.31 -21.24
C TYR A 193 6.90 -4.34 -21.61
N ALA A 194 6.54 -5.62 -21.71
CA ALA A 194 7.45 -6.67 -22.17
C ALA A 194 7.91 -6.43 -23.61
N GLU A 195 6.97 -6.07 -24.50
CA GLU A 195 7.25 -5.72 -25.90
C GLU A 195 8.14 -4.47 -26.00
N GLU A 196 7.88 -3.44 -25.18
CA GLU A 196 8.70 -2.23 -25.13
C GLU A 196 10.13 -2.52 -24.64
N ALA A 197 10.26 -3.30 -23.58
CA ALA A 197 11.55 -3.73 -23.05
C ALA A 197 12.33 -4.60 -24.06
N ASN A 198 11.63 -5.34 -24.92
CA ASN A 198 12.22 -6.19 -25.95
C ASN A 198 12.82 -5.43 -27.14
N LYS A 199 12.45 -4.16 -27.33
CA LYS A 199 13.09 -3.31 -28.36
C LYS A 199 14.59 -3.12 -28.12
N HIS A 200 15.00 -3.21 -26.85
CA HIS A 200 16.39 -3.10 -26.41
C HIS A 200 17.06 -4.49 -26.42
N ARG A 201 18.07 -4.68 -27.29
CA ARG A 201 18.69 -5.99 -27.57
C ARG A 201 19.63 -6.52 -26.48
N PHE A 202 20.17 -5.65 -25.62
CA PHE A 202 21.06 -6.05 -24.52
C PHE A 202 20.27 -6.58 -23.33
N GLU A 203 20.83 -7.45 -22.51
CA GLU A 203 20.17 -7.93 -21.29
C GLU A 203 20.65 -7.15 -20.06
N ILE A 204 19.79 -7.07 -19.04
CA ILE A 204 20.09 -6.50 -17.74
C ILE A 204 20.27 -7.63 -16.73
N ASP A 205 21.08 -7.42 -15.69
CA ASP A 205 21.30 -8.37 -14.60
C ASP A 205 20.08 -8.50 -13.66
N LEU A 206 18.96 -8.93 -14.23
CA LEU A 206 17.71 -9.28 -13.56
C LEU A 206 17.17 -10.59 -14.19
N PRO A 207 17.90 -11.71 -14.04
CA PRO A 207 17.71 -12.90 -14.87
C PRO A 207 16.27 -13.44 -14.83
N GLN A 208 15.64 -13.47 -13.65
CA GLN A 208 14.26 -13.97 -13.52
C GLN A 208 13.23 -13.12 -14.26
N ILE A 209 13.40 -11.79 -14.22
CA ILE A 209 12.49 -10.85 -14.88
C ILE A 209 12.76 -10.86 -16.40
N GLU A 210 14.02 -10.95 -16.81
CA GLU A 210 14.40 -11.05 -18.23
C GLU A 210 13.90 -12.34 -18.88
N THR A 211 13.99 -13.48 -18.17
CA THR A 211 13.39 -14.74 -18.61
C THR A 211 11.88 -14.60 -18.72
N THR A 212 11.21 -14.02 -17.72
CA THR A 212 9.76 -13.79 -17.76
C THR A 212 9.36 -12.94 -18.96
N ARG A 213 10.09 -11.85 -19.25
CA ARG A 213 9.86 -11.03 -20.45
C ARG A 213 10.03 -11.85 -21.72
N PHE A 214 11.09 -12.65 -21.82
CA PHE A 214 11.32 -13.52 -22.97
C PHE A 214 10.17 -14.51 -23.18
N GLU A 215 9.69 -15.16 -22.13
CA GLU A 215 8.55 -16.09 -22.19
C GLU A 215 7.25 -15.39 -22.63
N ILE A 216 7.02 -14.14 -22.20
CA ILE A 216 5.85 -13.35 -22.61
C ILE A 216 5.92 -13.02 -24.11
N VAL A 217 7.09 -12.56 -24.58
CA VAL A 217 7.28 -12.12 -25.97
C VAL A 217 7.24 -13.30 -26.94
N THR A 218 7.83 -14.44 -26.56
CA THR A 218 7.78 -15.67 -27.36
C THR A 218 6.41 -16.35 -27.35
N GLY A 219 5.56 -16.01 -26.37
CA GLY A 219 4.23 -16.60 -26.18
C GLY A 219 4.26 -17.94 -25.44
N GLU A 220 5.40 -18.33 -24.86
CA GLU A 220 5.48 -19.47 -23.93
C GLU A 220 4.62 -19.21 -22.69
N LEU A 221 4.62 -17.97 -22.21
CA LEU A 221 3.77 -17.51 -21.11
C LEU A 221 2.58 -16.71 -21.65
N ASP A 222 1.43 -17.38 -21.76
CA ASP A 222 0.16 -16.76 -22.18
C ASP A 222 -0.91 -16.87 -21.08
N PHE A 223 -1.00 -15.83 -20.26
CA PHE A 223 -2.06 -15.71 -19.25
C PHE A 223 -3.41 -15.31 -19.84
N GLN A 224 -3.47 -14.73 -21.05
CA GLN A 224 -4.73 -14.35 -21.68
C GLN A 224 -5.63 -15.58 -21.86
N ARG A 225 -5.06 -16.66 -22.40
CA ARG A 225 -5.76 -17.94 -22.58
C ARG A 225 -6.27 -18.52 -21.26
N ILE A 226 -5.48 -18.40 -20.18
CA ILE A 226 -5.86 -18.89 -18.84
C ILE A 226 -7.03 -18.08 -18.28
N ILE A 227 -6.93 -16.74 -18.34
CA ILE A 227 -7.96 -15.82 -17.88
C ILE A 227 -9.27 -16.04 -18.66
N HIS A 228 -9.19 -16.16 -19.99
CA HIS A 228 -10.37 -16.42 -20.84
C HIS A 228 -11.05 -17.73 -20.49
N ARG A 229 -10.28 -18.80 -20.25
CA ARG A 229 -10.82 -20.08 -19.80
C ARG A 229 -11.52 -19.95 -18.45
N HIS A 230 -10.95 -19.20 -17.50
CA HIS A 230 -11.59 -18.97 -16.21
C HIS A 230 -12.90 -18.18 -16.35
N LYS A 231 -12.90 -17.10 -17.13
CA LYS A 231 -14.10 -16.31 -17.44
C LYS A 231 -15.20 -17.18 -18.06
N ALA A 232 -14.88 -17.93 -19.11
CA ALA A 232 -15.86 -18.80 -19.79
C ALA A 232 -16.48 -19.83 -18.85
N ARG A 233 -15.69 -20.42 -17.93
CA ARG A 233 -16.23 -21.36 -16.93
C ARG A 233 -17.14 -20.66 -15.92
N VAL A 234 -16.84 -19.42 -15.52
CA VAL A 234 -17.68 -18.65 -14.60
C VAL A 234 -18.97 -18.22 -15.29
N ASP A 235 -18.90 -17.78 -16.55
CA ASP A 235 -20.06 -17.39 -17.34
C ASP A 235 -21.03 -18.57 -17.52
N ALA A 236 -20.51 -19.77 -17.83
CA ALA A 236 -21.34 -20.98 -17.90
C ALA A 236 -22.03 -21.32 -16.56
N LYS A 237 -21.36 -21.10 -15.42
CA LYS A 237 -21.97 -21.32 -14.09
C LYS A 237 -23.03 -20.27 -13.78
N LEU A 238 -22.79 -19.01 -14.16
CA LEU A 238 -23.76 -17.93 -14.04
C LEU A 238 -25.03 -18.21 -14.85
N GLU A 239 -24.89 -18.79 -16.05
CA GLU A 239 -26.04 -19.21 -16.86
C GLU A 239 -26.88 -20.28 -16.16
N VAL A 240 -26.24 -21.34 -15.63
CA VAL A 240 -26.93 -22.43 -14.91
C VAL A 240 -27.62 -21.94 -13.64
N VAL A 241 -26.94 -21.10 -12.85
CA VAL A 241 -27.52 -20.51 -11.64
C VAL A 241 -28.65 -19.54 -12.00
N GLY A 242 -28.47 -18.74 -13.04
CA GLY A 242 -29.48 -17.80 -13.53
C GLY A 242 -30.75 -18.50 -13.97
N SER A 243 -30.65 -19.58 -14.76
CA SER A 243 -31.81 -20.35 -15.20
C SER A 243 -32.56 -20.98 -14.03
N PHE A 244 -31.85 -21.53 -13.05
CA PHE A 244 -32.45 -22.10 -11.84
C PHE A 244 -33.24 -21.04 -11.03
N LEU A 245 -32.65 -19.85 -10.84
CA LEU A 245 -33.32 -18.76 -10.12
C LEU A 245 -34.55 -18.23 -10.86
N ASP A 246 -34.49 -18.17 -12.18
CA ASP A 246 -35.62 -17.75 -13.03
C ASP A 246 -36.76 -18.79 -13.00
N GLU A 247 -36.45 -20.08 -12.94
CA GLU A 247 -37.43 -21.17 -12.78
C GLU A 247 -38.13 -21.14 -11.40
N GLU A 248 -37.38 -20.89 -10.32
CA GLU A 248 -37.93 -20.85 -8.96
C GLU A 248 -38.66 -19.53 -8.64
N GLY A 249 -38.53 -18.50 -9.48
CA GLY A 249 -39.14 -17.19 -9.24
C GLY A 249 -38.56 -16.45 -8.02
N ARG A 250 -37.33 -16.77 -7.61
CA ARG A 250 -36.67 -16.12 -6.46
C ARG A 250 -36.28 -14.68 -6.84
N PRO A 251 -36.61 -13.67 -6.00
CA PRO A 251 -36.27 -12.29 -6.30
C PRO A 251 -34.74 -12.10 -6.33
N ARG A 252 -34.23 -11.25 -7.23
CA ARG A 252 -32.79 -10.89 -7.38
C ARG A 252 -32.45 -9.50 -6.79
N PRO A 253 -32.65 -9.22 -5.49
CA PRO A 253 -32.56 -7.87 -4.93
C PRO A 253 -31.13 -7.31 -4.86
N VAL A 254 -30.10 -8.16 -4.79
CA VAL A 254 -28.70 -7.74 -4.56
C VAL A 254 -27.94 -7.41 -5.86
N LYS A 255 -28.38 -7.96 -7.01
CA LYS A 255 -27.69 -7.90 -8.30
C LYS A 255 -27.52 -6.47 -8.84
N LEU A 256 -28.57 -5.65 -8.81
CA LEU A 256 -28.57 -4.29 -9.38
C LEU A 256 -27.70 -3.32 -8.57
N ARG A 257 -27.82 -3.33 -7.23
CA ARG A 257 -27.03 -2.48 -6.36
C ARG A 257 -25.55 -2.87 -6.37
N MET A 258 -25.27 -4.17 -6.33
CA MET A 258 -23.89 -4.67 -6.40
C MET A 258 -23.25 -4.40 -7.76
N LEU A 259 -23.98 -4.51 -8.88
CA LEU A 259 -23.46 -4.15 -10.20
C LEU A 259 -23.07 -2.68 -10.28
N ASN A 260 -23.88 -1.78 -9.71
CA ASN A 260 -23.54 -0.35 -9.61
C ASN A 260 -22.32 -0.12 -8.71
N ASP A 261 -22.25 -0.77 -7.54
CA ASP A 261 -21.10 -0.65 -6.63
C ASP A 261 -19.81 -1.20 -7.27
N ILE A 262 -19.89 -2.28 -8.05
CA ILE A 262 -18.79 -2.85 -8.83
C ILE A 262 -18.32 -1.89 -9.92
N GLN A 263 -19.24 -1.27 -10.65
CA GLN A 263 -18.92 -0.31 -11.71
C GLN A 263 -18.20 0.93 -11.17
N ASN A 264 -18.52 1.34 -9.94
CA ASN A 264 -17.94 2.51 -9.29
C ASN A 264 -16.73 2.19 -8.38
N MET A 265 -16.26 0.93 -8.34
CA MET A 265 -15.22 0.50 -7.38
C MET A 265 -13.81 0.94 -7.78
N TYR A 266 -13.56 1.19 -9.07
CA TYR A 266 -12.24 1.53 -9.59
C TYR A 266 -12.39 2.72 -10.54
N ASP A 267 -11.80 3.87 -10.19
CA ASP A 267 -11.72 5.04 -11.07
C ASP A 267 -10.74 4.74 -12.21
N ASP A 268 -11.17 4.94 -13.47
CA ASP A 268 -10.31 4.71 -14.66
C ASP A 268 -9.19 5.78 -14.79
N ASP A 269 -9.21 6.84 -13.97
CA ASP A 269 -8.46 8.08 -14.16
C ASP A 269 -7.07 8.15 -13.48
N PHE A 270 -6.45 7.02 -13.14
CA PHE A 270 -5.10 7.01 -12.56
C PHE A 270 -4.13 6.20 -13.42
N THR A 271 -3.61 6.83 -14.48
CA THR A 271 -2.51 6.29 -15.27
C THR A 271 -1.33 7.25 -15.20
N SER A 272 -0.25 6.84 -14.53
CA SER A 272 1.07 7.36 -14.89
C SER A 272 1.44 6.65 -16.18
N ASP A 273 1.71 7.36 -17.27
CA ASP A 273 2.18 6.75 -18.51
C ASP A 273 3.72 6.71 -18.50
N PRO A 274 4.35 5.58 -18.13
CA PRO A 274 5.81 5.49 -18.02
C PRO A 274 6.51 5.21 -19.35
N LEU A 275 5.80 5.19 -20.48
CA LEU A 275 6.38 4.87 -21.79
C LEU A 275 7.26 5.99 -22.36
N GLU A 276 7.24 7.18 -21.77
CA GLU A 276 8.19 8.23 -22.13
C GLU A 276 9.61 7.88 -21.65
N MET A 277 10.59 8.15 -22.52
CA MET A 277 11.99 7.92 -22.21
C MET A 277 12.37 8.78 -20.98
N PRO A 278 12.83 8.17 -19.88
CA PRO A 278 13.24 8.92 -18.70
C PRO A 278 14.41 9.80 -19.09
N ARG A 279 14.34 11.07 -18.76
CA ARG A 279 15.51 11.94 -18.74
C ARG A 279 16.10 11.88 -17.34
N LEU A 280 17.37 11.52 -17.23
CA LEU A 280 18.07 11.59 -15.93
C LEU A 280 18.00 13.02 -15.39
N ASN A 281 17.68 13.18 -14.11
CA ASN A 281 17.69 14.48 -13.47
C ASN A 281 19.11 15.07 -13.56
N GLU A 282 19.24 16.36 -13.87
CA GLU A 282 20.56 16.98 -14.05
C GLU A 282 21.43 16.88 -12.79
N GLU A 283 20.77 16.86 -11.62
CA GLU A 283 21.37 16.68 -10.30
C GLU A 283 21.99 15.29 -10.08
N TRP A 284 21.65 14.31 -10.91
CA TRP A 284 22.13 12.92 -10.83
C TRP A 284 23.46 12.68 -11.56
N LYS A 285 23.99 13.69 -12.24
CA LYS A 285 25.33 13.68 -12.83
C LYS A 285 26.38 13.82 -11.72
N GLU A 286 26.50 12.81 -10.88
CA GLU A 286 27.60 12.73 -9.91
C GLU A 286 28.91 12.70 -10.70
N LYS A 287 29.79 13.68 -10.46
CA LYS A 287 31.17 13.57 -10.95
C LYS A 287 31.78 12.33 -10.28
N PRO A 288 32.53 11.49 -11.02
CA PRO A 288 33.20 10.36 -10.40
C PRO A 288 34.04 10.87 -9.23
N LEU A 289 33.92 10.21 -8.08
CA LEU A 289 34.70 10.52 -6.87
C LEU A 289 36.21 10.60 -7.16
N PHE A 290 36.65 9.96 -8.24
CA PHE A 290 38.00 9.98 -8.78
C PHE A 290 37.98 10.43 -10.26
N PRO A 291 38.25 11.71 -10.56
CA PRO A 291 38.40 12.18 -11.93
C PRO A 291 39.70 11.60 -12.52
N GLY A 292 39.60 10.45 -13.19
CA GLY A 292 40.73 9.72 -13.76
C GLY A 292 40.62 8.19 -13.74
N TRP A 293 39.55 7.62 -13.18
CA TRP A 293 39.27 6.20 -13.36
C TRP A 293 38.90 5.92 -14.82
N PRO A 294 39.54 4.97 -15.52
CA PRO A 294 39.17 4.65 -16.89
C PRO A 294 37.74 4.12 -16.90
N GLU A 295 36.85 4.80 -17.61
CA GLU A 295 35.57 4.23 -17.99
C GLU A 295 35.87 2.95 -18.80
N PRO A 296 35.21 1.81 -18.51
CA PRO A 296 35.40 0.62 -19.32
C PRO A 296 34.96 0.96 -20.75
N GLU A 297 35.93 1.07 -21.66
CA GLU A 297 35.66 1.30 -23.07
C GLU A 297 34.73 0.19 -23.57
N GLY A 298 33.56 0.61 -24.06
CA GLY A 298 32.48 -0.15 -24.66
C GLY A 298 32.63 -1.68 -24.75
N GLY A 299 31.81 -2.38 -23.96
CA GLY A 299 31.35 -3.73 -24.31
C GLY A 299 32.39 -4.84 -24.19
N GLY A 300 32.60 -5.31 -22.97
CA GLY A 300 33.28 -6.57 -22.70
C GLY A 300 32.86 -7.10 -21.35
N VAL A 301 31.94 -8.07 -21.36
CA VAL A 301 31.67 -8.91 -20.20
C VAL A 301 32.96 -9.70 -19.89
N PRO A 302 33.36 -9.87 -18.61
CA PRO A 302 34.43 -10.80 -18.26
C PRO A 302 34.07 -12.27 -18.56
#